data_AF-A0A947FHH2-F1
#
_entry.id   AF-A0A947FHH2-F1
#
_cell.length_a   1.000
_cell.length_b   1.000
_cell.length_c   1.000
_cell.angle_alpha   90.00
_cell.angle_beta   90.00
_cell.angle_gamma   90.00
#
_symmetry.space_group_name_H-M   'P 1'
#
loop_
_entity.id
_entity.type
_entity.pdbx_description
1 polymer ?
#
loop_
_entity_poly.entity_id
_entity_poly.type
_entity_poly.pdbx_seq_one_letter_code
_entity_poly.pdbx_strand_id
1 'polypeptide(L)'
;LDTVARLNLLPSTFEEIARSLANASSLALVFSEDFAADAQGVSKVEAIANLAMLTARIGQPHSGIYPLYRHINAQGAMDMGMTPGSYPGHIGVSELKSNDRFSKVWSGNLPESVGLDYRTVIETAHQSKIKGLYLMGENPLATEPEREKIQEALKQVEFLVVQDMFLTQSGELADVVLPSTGFVEQEGTLTNTERRIQKLRAALPAPGRALPDWRILADLLNQFDPETSYGDAQSVYQEIMALVPHYQGLTYERLEEGGMLASADLKKPLEFATG
;
A
#
# COMPACT_ATOMS: atom_id res chain seq x y z
N LEU A 1 -29.59 -7.15 23.13
CA LEU A 1 -29.34 -6.52 24.44
C LEU A 1 -28.40 -7.37 25.29
N ASP A 2 -28.56 -8.69 25.35
CA ASP A 2 -27.61 -9.57 26.05
C ASP A 2 -26.15 -9.45 25.57
N THR A 3 -25.91 -9.21 24.28
CA THR A 3 -24.57 -8.93 23.73
C THR A 3 -24.03 -7.56 24.17
N VAL A 4 -24.89 -6.58 24.43
CA VAL A 4 -24.53 -5.21 24.87
C VAL A 4 -24.08 -5.22 26.33
N ALA A 5 -24.72 -6.05 27.17
CA ALA A 5 -24.31 -6.26 28.55
C ALA A 5 -22.88 -6.82 28.67
N ARG A 6 -22.42 -7.63 27.69
CA ARG A 6 -21.03 -8.14 27.64
C ARG A 6 -19.99 -7.05 27.35
N LEU A 7 -20.40 -5.91 26.82
CA LEU A 7 -19.53 -4.77 26.50
C LEU A 7 -19.49 -3.72 27.62
N ASN A 8 -20.07 -4.00 28.80
CA ASN A 8 -20.24 -3.03 29.89
C ASN A 8 -20.93 -1.72 29.46
N LEU A 9 -21.75 -1.78 28.41
CA LEU A 9 -22.57 -0.66 27.95
C LEU A 9 -23.97 -0.80 28.53
N LEU A 10 -24.52 0.30 29.06
CA LEU A 10 -25.91 0.33 29.46
C LEU A 10 -26.81 0.19 28.21
N PRO A 11 -27.91 -0.59 28.26
CA PRO A 11 -28.87 -0.69 27.17
C PRO A 11 -29.32 0.66 26.61
N SER A 12 -29.60 1.62 27.48
CA SER A 12 -30.00 2.99 27.11
C SER A 12 -28.93 3.71 26.29
N THR A 13 -27.67 3.60 26.69
CA THR A 13 -26.52 4.18 25.96
C THR A 13 -26.40 3.57 24.56
N PHE A 14 -26.58 2.26 24.42
CA PHE A 14 -26.54 1.61 23.12
C PHE A 14 -27.68 2.08 22.21
N GLU A 15 -28.90 2.18 22.73
CA GLU A 15 -30.04 2.69 21.96
C GLU A 15 -29.86 4.15 21.55
N GLU A 16 -29.25 4.98 22.40
CA GLU A 16 -28.92 6.37 22.10
C GLU A 16 -27.87 6.49 20.98
N ILE A 17 -26.82 5.65 21.01
CA ILE A 17 -25.82 5.57 19.94
C ILE A 17 -26.49 5.14 18.62
N ALA A 18 -27.31 4.09 18.65
CA ALA A 18 -28.00 3.60 17.47
C ALA A 18 -28.94 4.66 16.86
N ARG A 19 -29.72 5.37 17.70
CA ARG A 19 -30.57 6.48 17.26
C ARG A 19 -29.75 7.64 16.69
N SER A 20 -28.63 7.99 17.32
CA SER A 20 -27.75 9.06 16.84
C SER A 20 -27.16 8.73 15.48
N LEU A 21 -26.68 7.49 15.27
CA LEU A 21 -26.16 7.03 13.99
C LEU A 21 -27.23 7.03 12.89
N ALA A 22 -28.45 6.59 13.21
CA ALA A 22 -29.55 6.55 12.26
C ALA A 22 -30.03 7.95 11.84
N ASN A 23 -30.03 8.91 12.77
CA ASN A 23 -30.56 10.26 12.54
C ASN A 23 -29.50 11.28 12.08
N ALA A 24 -28.21 10.94 12.13
CA ALA A 24 -27.14 11.84 11.72
C ALA A 24 -27.28 12.24 10.26
N SER A 25 -27.18 13.54 9.94
CA SER A 25 -27.24 14.05 8.55
C SER A 25 -26.05 13.61 7.71
N SER A 26 -24.90 13.39 8.34
CA SER A 26 -23.68 12.87 7.74
C SER A 26 -22.98 11.91 8.71
N LEU A 27 -22.30 10.88 8.19
CA LEU A 27 -21.61 9.89 9.02
C LEU A 27 -20.27 9.51 8.41
N ALA A 28 -19.19 9.87 9.11
CA ALA A 28 -17.85 9.39 8.82
C ALA A 28 -17.48 8.23 9.76
N LEU A 29 -17.25 7.07 9.19
CA LEU A 29 -16.80 5.88 9.92
C LEU A 29 -15.28 5.76 9.74
N VAL A 30 -14.55 6.18 10.77
CA VAL A 30 -13.09 6.25 10.76
C VAL A 30 -12.54 5.15 11.65
N PHE A 31 -11.61 4.34 11.15
CA PHE A 31 -10.95 3.28 11.93
C PHE A 31 -9.48 3.14 11.53
N SER A 32 -8.64 2.67 12.44
CA SER A 32 -7.22 2.42 12.18
C SER A 32 -6.97 1.05 11.58
N GLU A 33 -5.79 0.87 11.01
CA GLU A 33 -5.30 -0.44 10.55
C GLU A 33 -5.36 -1.52 11.65
N ASP A 34 -5.05 -1.16 12.91
CA ASP A 34 -5.13 -2.09 14.05
C ASP A 34 -6.54 -2.69 14.26
N PHE A 35 -7.59 -1.91 13.93
CA PHE A 35 -8.97 -2.40 13.99
C PHE A 35 -9.22 -3.53 13.00
N ALA A 36 -8.58 -3.47 11.83
CA ALA A 36 -8.65 -4.49 10.78
C ALA A 36 -7.65 -5.64 10.99
N ALA A 37 -6.53 -5.41 11.70
CA ALA A 37 -5.51 -6.41 12.01
C ALA A 37 -5.91 -7.37 13.15
N ASP A 38 -6.99 -7.05 13.88
CA ASP A 38 -7.57 -7.91 14.91
C ASP A 38 -8.03 -9.27 14.36
N ALA A 39 -8.07 -10.31 15.21
CA ALA A 39 -8.53 -11.65 14.82
C ALA A 39 -9.94 -11.68 14.22
N GLN A 40 -10.80 -10.72 14.56
CA GLN A 40 -12.15 -10.53 13.99
C GLN A 40 -12.23 -9.32 13.05
N GLY A 41 -11.09 -8.81 12.58
CA GLY A 41 -10.99 -7.59 11.79
C GLY A 41 -11.86 -7.61 10.53
N VAL A 42 -11.88 -8.73 9.80
CA VAL A 42 -12.75 -8.91 8.61
C VAL A 42 -14.21 -8.67 8.97
N SER A 43 -14.75 -9.39 9.96
CA SER A 43 -16.15 -9.24 10.39
C SER A 43 -16.46 -7.85 10.93
N LYS A 44 -15.49 -7.20 11.58
CA LYS A 44 -15.63 -5.83 12.08
C LYS A 44 -15.71 -4.81 10.94
N VAL A 45 -14.86 -4.93 9.91
CA VAL A 45 -14.89 -4.08 8.71
C VAL A 45 -16.17 -4.31 7.91
N GLU A 46 -16.62 -5.56 7.78
CA GLU A 46 -17.92 -5.89 7.18
C GLU A 46 -19.08 -5.25 7.96
N ALA A 47 -19.04 -5.27 9.29
CA ALA A 47 -20.06 -4.62 10.12
C ALA A 47 -20.09 -3.10 9.90
N ILE A 48 -18.93 -2.44 9.76
CA ILE A 48 -18.84 -1.02 9.42
C ILE A 48 -19.44 -0.76 8.03
N ALA A 49 -19.10 -1.57 7.04
CA ALA A 49 -19.66 -1.46 5.69
C ALA A 49 -21.18 -1.61 5.69
N ASN A 50 -21.69 -2.61 6.42
CA ASN A 50 -23.13 -2.84 6.59
C ASN A 50 -23.82 -1.66 7.28
N LEU A 51 -23.21 -1.07 8.30
CA LEU A 51 -23.75 0.11 8.97
C LEU A 51 -23.81 1.32 8.02
N ALA A 52 -22.76 1.55 7.23
CA ALA A 52 -22.73 2.63 6.24
C ALA A 52 -23.80 2.46 5.16
N MET A 53 -24.01 1.22 4.69
CA MET A 53 -25.07 0.90 3.73
C MET A 53 -26.47 1.06 4.34
N LEU A 54 -26.67 0.54 5.56
CA LEU A 54 -27.97 0.60 6.27
C LEU A 54 -28.40 2.03 6.57
N THR A 55 -27.45 2.91 6.88
CA THR A 55 -27.69 4.34 7.13
C THR A 55 -27.76 5.17 5.84
N ALA A 56 -27.57 4.56 4.66
CA ALA A 56 -27.48 5.24 3.37
C ALA A 56 -26.44 6.37 3.36
N ARG A 57 -25.24 6.08 3.90
CA ARG A 57 -24.14 7.05 4.05
C ARG A 57 -23.00 6.84 3.05
N ILE A 58 -23.05 5.79 2.24
CA ILE A 58 -22.11 5.57 1.13
C ILE A 58 -22.40 6.54 -0.01
N GLY A 59 -21.35 7.17 -0.56
CA GLY A 59 -21.43 8.08 -1.70
C GLY A 59 -22.02 9.47 -1.40
N GLN A 60 -22.32 9.76 -0.13
CA GLN A 60 -22.82 11.06 0.31
C GLN A 60 -21.67 12.00 0.70
N PRO A 61 -21.76 13.31 0.42
CA PRO A 61 -20.83 14.30 0.93
C PRO A 61 -20.67 14.19 2.46
N HIS A 62 -19.45 14.42 2.96
CA HIS A 62 -19.13 14.39 4.39
C HIS A 62 -19.42 13.05 5.10
N SER A 63 -19.66 11.99 4.34
CA SER A 63 -19.95 10.66 4.83
C SER A 63 -19.06 9.61 4.18
N GLY A 64 -19.02 8.41 4.74
CA GLY A 64 -18.30 7.29 4.15
C GLY A 64 -17.44 6.53 5.15
N ILE A 65 -16.56 5.72 4.60
CA ILE A 65 -15.68 4.82 5.36
C ILE A 65 -14.24 5.24 5.10
N TYR A 66 -13.51 5.49 6.18
CA TYR A 66 -12.17 6.06 6.16
C TYR A 66 -11.21 5.17 6.95
N PRO A 67 -10.62 4.15 6.30
CA PRO A 67 -9.53 3.39 6.92
C PRO A 67 -8.29 4.28 7.01
N LEU A 68 -7.76 4.47 8.22
CA LEU A 68 -6.53 5.21 8.45
C LEU A 68 -5.35 4.25 8.46
N TYR A 69 -4.51 4.37 7.44
CA TYR A 69 -3.28 3.59 7.31
C TYR A 69 -2.13 4.19 8.09
N ARG A 70 -1.22 3.33 8.56
CA ARG A 70 -0.02 3.75 9.29
C ARG A 70 0.97 4.53 8.42
N HIS A 71 1.10 4.16 7.15
CA HIS A 71 2.13 4.68 6.25
C HIS A 71 1.57 5.73 5.28
N ILE A 72 2.36 6.76 4.99
CA ILE A 72 1.96 7.91 4.15
C ILE A 72 1.60 7.55 2.70
N ASN A 73 2.06 6.38 2.22
CA ASN A 73 1.85 5.90 0.86
C ASN A 73 1.25 4.49 0.84
N ALA A 74 0.59 4.05 1.93
CA ALA A 74 -0.03 2.72 1.98
C ALA A 74 -1.06 2.53 0.87
N GLN A 75 -1.88 3.56 0.59
CA GLN A 75 -2.82 3.54 -0.52
C GLN A 75 -2.09 3.37 -1.87
N GLY A 76 -1.01 4.12 -2.10
CA GLY A 76 -0.22 4.00 -3.32
C GLY A 76 0.44 2.63 -3.47
N ALA A 77 0.96 2.06 -2.39
CA ALA A 77 1.52 0.70 -2.40
C ALA A 77 0.48 -0.35 -2.82
N MET A 78 -0.74 -0.26 -2.28
CA MET A 78 -1.85 -1.13 -2.71
C MET A 78 -2.26 -0.87 -4.16
N ASP A 79 -2.33 0.39 -4.58
CA ASP A 79 -2.62 0.76 -5.97
C ASP A 79 -1.57 0.20 -6.93
N MET A 80 -0.31 0.08 -6.50
CA MET A 80 0.79 -0.53 -7.28
C MET A 80 0.87 -2.06 -7.13
N GLY A 81 -0.11 -2.70 -6.49
CA GLY A 81 -0.17 -4.15 -6.38
C GLY A 81 0.88 -4.72 -5.43
N MET A 82 1.33 -3.99 -4.40
CA MET A 82 2.20 -4.51 -3.33
C MET A 82 1.44 -5.47 -2.40
N THR A 83 0.83 -6.50 -2.99
CA THR A 83 0.11 -7.59 -2.33
C THR A 83 0.42 -8.89 -3.05
N PRO A 84 0.36 -10.06 -2.40
CA PRO A 84 0.69 -11.33 -3.06
C PRO A 84 -0.26 -11.72 -4.20
N GLY A 85 -1.47 -11.14 -4.26
CA GLY A 85 -2.55 -11.60 -5.12
C GLY A 85 -3.03 -10.60 -6.18
N SER A 86 -2.38 -9.44 -6.32
CA SER A 86 -2.88 -8.38 -7.20
C SER A 86 -1.78 -7.70 -8.01
N TYR A 87 -2.10 -7.37 -9.26
CA TYR A 87 -1.36 -6.47 -10.12
C TYR A 87 -1.74 -4.99 -9.87
N PRO A 88 -0.96 -4.02 -10.38
CA PRO A 88 -1.29 -2.60 -10.28
C PRO A 88 -2.71 -2.28 -10.73
N GLY A 89 -3.40 -1.44 -9.96
CA GLY A 89 -4.78 -1.07 -10.18
C GLY A 89 -5.80 -2.08 -9.68
N HIS A 90 -5.46 -2.85 -8.63
CA HIS A 90 -6.35 -3.80 -7.94
C HIS A 90 -6.87 -4.93 -8.83
N ILE A 91 -6.03 -5.42 -9.74
CA ILE A 91 -6.40 -6.54 -10.62
C ILE A 91 -5.92 -7.83 -10.00
N GLY A 92 -6.84 -8.73 -9.64
CA GLY A 92 -6.46 -10.04 -9.12
C GLY A 92 -5.61 -10.84 -10.12
N VAL A 93 -4.66 -11.64 -9.62
CA VAL A 93 -3.83 -12.52 -10.47
C VAL A 93 -4.65 -13.47 -11.35
N SER A 94 -5.83 -13.89 -10.88
CA SER A 94 -6.78 -14.73 -11.62
C SER A 94 -7.48 -14.01 -12.76
N GLU A 95 -7.54 -12.68 -12.73
CA GLU A 95 -8.21 -11.84 -13.73
C GLU A 95 -7.26 -11.43 -14.87
N LEU A 96 -5.98 -11.80 -14.78
CA LEU A 96 -4.98 -11.42 -15.77
C LEU A 96 -5.31 -11.95 -17.18
N LYS A 97 -5.91 -13.14 -17.30
CA LYS A 97 -6.32 -13.70 -18.60
C LYS A 97 -7.36 -12.85 -19.33
N SER A 98 -8.18 -12.12 -18.59
CA SER A 98 -9.15 -11.18 -19.13
C SER A 98 -8.57 -9.77 -19.31
N ASN A 99 -7.32 -9.53 -18.94
CA ASN A 99 -6.68 -8.22 -18.93
C ASN A 99 -5.31 -8.23 -19.61
N ASP A 100 -5.30 -7.87 -20.89
CA ASP A 100 -4.10 -7.92 -21.74
C ASP A 100 -3.17 -6.69 -21.60
N ARG A 101 -3.48 -5.73 -20.70
CA ARG A 101 -2.72 -4.48 -20.62
C ARG A 101 -1.29 -4.66 -20.15
N PHE A 102 -1.05 -5.60 -19.23
CA PHE A 102 0.29 -5.85 -18.69
C PHE A 102 1.14 -6.63 -19.67
N SER A 103 0.59 -7.65 -20.34
CA SER A 103 1.33 -8.46 -21.32
C SER A 103 1.69 -7.70 -22.60
N LYS A 104 1.10 -6.53 -22.83
CA LYS A 104 1.49 -5.60 -23.91
C LYS A 104 2.74 -4.77 -23.58
N VAL A 105 3.05 -4.60 -22.29
CA VAL A 105 4.15 -3.73 -21.82
C VAL A 105 5.28 -4.58 -21.25
N TRP A 106 4.95 -5.56 -20.43
CA TRP A 106 5.92 -6.42 -19.76
C TRP A 106 6.18 -7.69 -20.56
N SER A 107 7.47 -7.98 -20.73
CA SER A 107 7.94 -9.22 -21.32
C SER A 107 7.83 -10.39 -20.31
N GLY A 108 7.77 -11.62 -20.82
CA GLY A 108 7.80 -12.83 -20.00
C GLY A 108 6.44 -13.37 -19.53
N ASN A 109 6.50 -14.43 -18.72
CA ASN A 109 5.31 -15.10 -18.18
C ASN A 109 4.90 -14.44 -16.87
N LEU A 110 3.82 -13.68 -16.91
CA LEU A 110 3.26 -13.03 -15.74
C LEU A 110 2.59 -14.07 -14.81
N PRO A 111 2.88 -14.07 -13.48
CA PRO A 111 2.28 -15.00 -12.54
C PRO A 111 0.74 -14.95 -12.51
N GLU A 112 0.11 -16.11 -12.62
CA GLU A 112 -1.36 -16.25 -12.55
C GLU A 112 -1.87 -16.78 -11.20
N SER A 113 -0.96 -17.04 -10.26
CA SER A 113 -1.25 -17.60 -8.94
C SER A 113 -0.82 -16.64 -7.83
N VAL A 114 -1.57 -16.66 -6.73
CA VAL A 114 -1.28 -15.84 -5.55
C VAL A 114 0.06 -16.26 -4.96
N GLY A 115 0.92 -15.27 -4.67
CA GLY A 115 2.19 -15.46 -3.97
C GLY A 115 2.00 -15.71 -2.46
N LEU A 116 3.12 -15.81 -1.75
CA LEU A 116 3.09 -15.96 -0.29
C LEU A 116 2.84 -14.61 0.38
N ASP A 117 1.96 -14.57 1.38
CA ASP A 117 1.83 -13.41 2.26
C ASP A 117 3.01 -13.32 3.25
N TYR A 118 3.13 -12.16 3.91
CA TYR A 118 4.21 -11.88 4.85
C TYR A 118 4.41 -12.98 5.92
N ARG A 119 3.33 -13.42 6.56
CA ARG A 119 3.40 -14.44 7.62
C ARG A 119 3.88 -15.78 7.04
N THR A 120 3.33 -16.15 5.89
CA THR A 120 3.70 -17.38 5.20
C THR A 120 5.15 -17.33 4.70
N VAL A 121 5.66 -16.17 4.27
CA VAL A 121 7.07 -15.96 3.93
C VAL A 121 7.95 -16.25 5.14
N ILE A 122 7.68 -15.65 6.29
CA ILE A 122 8.47 -15.87 7.51
C ILE A 122 8.44 -17.35 7.94
N GLU A 123 7.28 -17.99 7.93
CA GLU A 123 7.15 -19.41 8.27
C GLU A 123 7.88 -20.33 7.28
N THR A 124 7.80 -20.02 5.99
CA THR A 124 8.46 -20.80 4.94
C THR A 124 9.99 -20.61 4.98
N ALA A 125 10.45 -19.40 5.31
CA ALA A 125 11.87 -19.12 5.55
C ALA A 125 12.38 -19.84 6.80
N HIS A 126 11.61 -19.87 7.89
CA HIS A 126 11.94 -20.64 9.10
C HIS A 126 12.11 -22.14 8.82
N GLN A 127 11.38 -22.67 7.83
CA GLN A 127 11.51 -24.05 7.32
C GLN A 127 12.63 -24.23 6.27
N SER A 128 13.48 -23.23 6.05
CA SER A 128 14.57 -23.22 5.06
C SER A 128 14.12 -23.48 3.61
N LYS A 129 12.86 -23.14 3.30
CA LYS A 129 12.26 -23.33 1.96
C LYS A 129 12.36 -22.08 1.07
N ILE A 130 12.67 -20.92 1.63
CA ILE A 130 12.97 -19.70 0.88
C ILE A 130 14.48 -19.62 0.65
N LYS A 131 14.88 -19.55 -0.62
CA LYS A 131 16.29 -19.49 -1.03
C LYS A 131 16.83 -18.06 -1.03
N GLY A 132 16.05 -17.13 -1.55
CA GLY A 132 16.38 -15.71 -1.56
C GLY A 132 15.24 -14.88 -0.98
N LEU A 133 15.58 -13.86 -0.20
CA LEU A 133 14.63 -12.89 0.33
C LEU A 133 15.15 -11.48 0.06
N TYR A 134 14.32 -10.65 -0.58
CA TYR A 134 14.58 -9.24 -0.80
C TYR A 134 13.67 -8.44 0.12
N LEU A 135 14.27 -7.72 1.06
CA LEU A 135 13.57 -6.92 2.05
C LEU A 135 13.84 -5.44 1.79
N MET A 136 12.81 -4.70 1.39
CA MET A 136 12.92 -3.30 0.94
C MET A 136 12.15 -2.37 1.86
N GLY A 137 12.82 -1.40 2.46
CA GLY A 137 12.21 -0.37 3.30
C GLY A 137 11.54 -0.89 4.57
N GLU A 138 11.94 -2.08 5.03
CA GLU A 138 11.31 -2.77 6.15
C GLU A 138 12.35 -3.17 7.20
N ASN A 139 11.89 -3.33 8.45
CA ASN A 139 12.73 -3.81 9.55
C ASN A 139 11.89 -4.61 10.54
N PRO A 140 11.45 -5.83 10.16
CA PRO A 140 10.53 -6.63 10.97
C PRO A 140 11.10 -7.00 12.34
N LEU A 141 12.43 -6.98 12.53
CA LEU A 141 13.04 -7.20 13.84
C LEU A 141 12.79 -6.07 14.86
N ALA A 142 12.43 -4.88 14.38
CA ALA A 142 12.07 -3.75 15.23
C ALA A 142 10.56 -3.51 15.32
N THR A 143 9.80 -3.91 14.29
CA THR A 143 8.38 -3.54 14.16
C THR A 143 7.40 -4.66 14.53
N GLU A 144 7.83 -5.92 14.53
CA GLU A 144 6.94 -7.07 14.68
C GLU A 144 7.04 -7.74 16.06
N PRO A 145 5.95 -8.32 16.58
CA PRO A 145 5.92 -8.94 17.91
C PRO A 145 6.74 -10.24 17.98
N GLU A 146 6.77 -11.04 16.91
CA GLU A 146 7.45 -12.35 16.85
C GLU A 146 8.94 -12.23 16.46
N ARG A 147 9.65 -11.28 17.07
CA ARG A 147 11.03 -10.91 16.69
C ARG A 147 11.99 -12.10 16.62
N GLU A 148 11.96 -13.00 17.61
CA GLU A 148 12.88 -14.14 17.67
C GLU A 148 12.67 -15.10 16.50
N LYS A 149 11.42 -15.46 16.22
CA LYS A 149 11.04 -16.30 15.07
C LYS A 149 11.44 -15.66 13.75
N ILE A 150 11.21 -14.35 13.60
CA ILE A 150 11.62 -13.61 12.40
C ILE A 150 13.14 -13.61 12.26
N GLN A 151 13.89 -13.38 13.34
CA GLN A 151 15.34 -13.39 13.31
C GLN A 151 15.89 -14.76 12.89
N GLU A 152 15.31 -15.84 13.42
CA GLU A 152 15.66 -17.20 13.01
C GLU A 152 15.33 -17.42 11.52
N ALA A 153 14.14 -17.02 11.08
CA ALA A 153 13.73 -17.16 9.69
C ALA A 153 14.67 -16.43 8.73
N LEU A 154 15.04 -15.18 9.03
CA LEU A 154 15.97 -14.40 8.21
C LEU A 154 17.36 -15.06 8.10
N LYS A 155 17.84 -15.70 9.18
CA LYS A 155 19.12 -16.44 9.18
C LYS A 155 19.07 -17.77 8.42
N GLN A 156 17.88 -18.30 8.14
CA GLN A 156 17.68 -19.57 7.43
C GLN A 156 17.59 -19.42 5.91
N VAL A 157 17.43 -18.18 5.42
CA VAL A 157 17.45 -17.89 3.97
C VAL A 157 18.88 -18.00 3.46
N GLU A 158 19.08 -18.55 2.26
CA GLU A 158 20.42 -18.73 1.68
C GLU A 158 21.03 -17.43 1.14
N PHE A 159 20.19 -16.47 0.78
CA PHE A 159 20.60 -15.15 0.32
C PHE A 159 19.60 -14.06 0.73
N LEU A 160 20.04 -13.15 1.60
CA LEU A 160 19.25 -12.03 2.10
C LEU A 160 19.77 -10.69 1.56
N VAL A 161 18.91 -9.98 0.83
CA VAL A 161 19.14 -8.61 0.41
C VAL A 161 18.29 -7.68 1.25
N VAL A 162 18.91 -6.62 1.80
CA VAL A 162 18.19 -5.55 2.50
C VAL A 162 18.46 -4.23 1.80
N GLN A 163 17.39 -3.57 1.36
CA GLN A 163 17.43 -2.23 0.79
C GLN A 163 16.82 -1.25 1.78
N ASP A 164 17.63 -0.34 2.32
CA ASP A 164 17.20 0.57 3.38
C ASP A 164 18.07 1.85 3.39
N MET A 165 17.54 2.92 3.98
CA MET A 165 18.25 4.17 4.21
C MET A 165 19.26 4.06 5.36
N PHE A 166 19.03 3.14 6.31
CA PHE A 166 19.93 2.90 7.43
C PHE A 166 20.35 1.43 7.51
N LEU A 167 21.50 1.19 8.16
CA LEU A 167 21.83 -0.18 8.57
C LEU A 167 20.94 -0.57 9.76
N THR A 168 19.85 -1.27 9.46
CA THR A 168 18.86 -1.74 10.44
C THR A 168 19.25 -3.09 11.05
N GLN A 169 18.54 -3.53 12.08
CA GLN A 169 18.74 -4.87 12.66
C GLN A 169 18.54 -5.98 11.62
N SER A 170 17.59 -5.81 10.68
CA SER A 170 17.45 -6.72 9.54
C SER A 170 18.64 -6.62 8.58
N GLY A 171 19.12 -5.40 8.31
CA GLY A 171 20.32 -5.17 7.49
C GLY A 171 21.60 -5.79 8.05
N GLU A 172 21.76 -5.84 9.38
CA GLU A 172 22.88 -6.52 10.05
C GLU A 172 22.92 -8.03 9.80
N LEU A 173 21.81 -8.64 9.38
CA LEU A 173 21.74 -10.06 9.01
C LEU A 173 21.92 -10.31 7.51
N ALA A 174 21.93 -9.26 6.69
CA ALA A 174 21.88 -9.39 5.24
C ALA A 174 23.25 -9.79 4.65
N ASP A 175 23.21 -10.56 3.56
CA ASP A 175 24.37 -10.82 2.73
C ASP A 175 24.74 -9.58 1.90
N VAL A 176 23.73 -8.82 1.48
CA VAL A 176 23.89 -7.58 0.72
C VAL A 176 23.00 -6.50 1.31
N VAL A 177 23.59 -5.33 1.58
CA VAL A 177 22.87 -4.10 1.92
C VAL A 177 22.95 -3.13 0.75
N LEU A 178 21.80 -2.70 0.24
CA LEU A 178 21.67 -1.73 -0.84
C LEU A 178 21.18 -0.39 -0.25
N PRO A 179 22.03 0.64 -0.16
CA PRO A 179 21.66 1.90 0.48
C PRO A 179 20.66 2.67 -0.39
N SER A 180 19.47 2.96 0.17
CA SER A 180 18.46 3.78 -0.49
C SER A 180 18.39 5.20 0.05
N THR A 181 17.82 6.12 -0.73
CA THR A 181 17.64 7.52 -0.34
C THR A 181 16.42 7.71 0.57
N GLY A 182 16.48 8.71 1.45
CA GLY A 182 15.35 9.13 2.28
C GLY A 182 14.27 9.90 1.50
N PHE A 183 13.17 10.20 2.18
CA PHE A 183 11.99 10.88 1.59
C PHE A 183 12.32 12.24 0.94
N VAL A 184 13.22 13.02 1.54
CA VAL A 184 13.57 14.37 1.06
C VAL A 184 14.60 14.38 -0.09
N GLU A 185 15.10 13.20 -0.47
CA GLU A 185 16.17 13.02 -1.46
C GLU A 185 15.67 12.38 -2.76
N GLN A 186 14.41 11.96 -2.79
CA GLN A 186 13.82 11.20 -3.89
C GLN A 186 12.69 11.98 -4.57
N GLU A 187 12.43 11.60 -5.82
CA GLU A 187 11.33 12.11 -6.64
C GLU A 187 10.36 10.98 -6.95
N GLY A 188 9.10 11.33 -7.19
CA GLY A 188 8.06 10.33 -7.48
C GLY A 188 6.68 10.85 -7.14
N THR A 189 5.81 9.95 -6.70
CA THR A 189 4.47 10.28 -6.22
C THR A 189 4.11 9.52 -4.96
N LEU A 190 3.33 10.14 -4.09
CA LEU A 190 2.66 9.49 -2.96
C LEU A 190 1.14 9.57 -3.16
N THR A 191 0.44 8.54 -2.73
CA THR A 191 -1.03 8.49 -2.70
C THR A 191 -1.45 8.35 -1.25
N ASN A 192 -2.10 9.39 -0.73
CA ASN A 192 -2.49 9.45 0.67
C ASN A 192 -3.82 8.70 0.93
N THR A 193 -4.27 8.69 2.19
CA THR A 193 -5.49 8.00 2.62
C THR A 193 -6.78 8.48 1.96
N GLU A 194 -6.86 9.75 1.53
CA GLU A 194 -8.01 10.25 0.78
C GLU A 194 -7.90 9.97 -0.74
N ARG A 195 -6.91 9.17 -1.15
CA ARG A 195 -6.59 8.83 -2.56
C ARG A 195 -6.12 10.03 -3.39
N ARG A 196 -5.54 11.04 -2.73
CA ARG A 196 -4.85 12.13 -3.44
C ARG A 196 -3.45 11.70 -3.80
N ILE A 197 -3.16 11.75 -5.08
CA ILE A 197 -1.84 11.57 -5.64
C ILE A 197 -1.12 12.92 -5.60
N GLN A 198 0.06 12.95 -5.02
CA GLN A 198 0.88 14.15 -4.85
C GLN A 198 2.28 13.87 -5.40
N LYS A 199 2.82 14.81 -6.17
CA LYS A 199 4.20 14.75 -6.65
C LYS A 199 5.18 15.01 -5.52
N LEU A 200 6.15 14.12 -5.37
CA LEU A 200 7.31 14.25 -4.49
C LEU A 200 8.46 14.89 -5.27
N ARG A 201 9.19 15.80 -4.61
CA ARG A 201 10.35 16.51 -5.16
C ARG A 201 11.53 16.29 -4.25
N ALA A 202 12.69 16.02 -4.84
CA ALA A 202 13.94 16.00 -4.10
C ALA A 202 14.25 17.42 -3.62
N ALA A 203 14.38 17.58 -2.30
CA ALA A 203 14.82 18.81 -1.66
C ALA A 203 16.34 18.79 -1.40
N LEU A 204 16.92 17.59 -1.28
CA LEU A 204 18.35 17.36 -1.05
C LEU A 204 18.90 16.37 -2.08
N PRO A 205 20.21 16.45 -2.42
CA PRO A 205 20.85 15.41 -3.21
C PRO A 205 20.98 14.11 -2.42
N ALA A 206 21.04 12.98 -3.12
CA ALA A 206 21.27 11.68 -2.52
C ALA A 206 22.61 11.63 -1.74
N PRO A 207 22.64 11.11 -0.50
CA PRO A 207 23.84 11.05 0.31
C PRO A 207 24.76 9.92 -0.15
N GLY A 208 26.05 10.25 -0.35
CA GLY A 208 27.09 9.27 -0.64
C GLY A 208 26.82 8.47 -1.91
N ARG A 209 26.51 7.18 -1.75
CA ARG A 209 26.19 6.24 -2.85
C ARG A 209 24.74 5.75 -2.81
N ALA A 210 23.91 6.36 -1.96
CA ALA A 210 22.50 6.00 -1.89
C ALA A 210 21.83 6.31 -3.23
N LEU A 211 20.89 5.46 -3.63
CA LEU A 211 20.09 5.65 -4.83
C LEU A 211 18.59 5.60 -4.46
N PRO A 212 17.71 6.30 -5.20
CA PRO A 212 16.27 6.10 -5.05
C PRO A 212 15.88 4.63 -5.21
N ASP A 213 14.89 4.17 -4.44
CA ASP A 213 14.51 2.75 -4.42
C ASP A 213 14.17 2.24 -5.83
N TRP A 214 13.45 3.03 -6.62
CA TRP A 214 13.11 2.71 -8.01
C TRP A 214 14.35 2.53 -8.88
N ARG A 215 15.43 3.30 -8.63
CA ARG A 215 16.64 3.25 -9.44
C ARG A 215 17.41 1.97 -9.18
N ILE A 216 17.49 1.53 -7.92
CA ILE A 216 18.09 0.25 -7.54
C ILE A 216 17.36 -0.90 -8.25
N LEU A 217 16.02 -0.89 -8.21
CA LEU A 217 15.21 -1.91 -8.89
C LEU A 217 15.35 -1.85 -10.42
N ALA A 218 15.40 -0.66 -11.01
CA ALA A 218 15.62 -0.49 -12.44
C ALA A 218 17.01 -1.00 -12.88
N ASP A 219 18.06 -0.72 -12.08
CA ASP A 219 19.41 -1.20 -12.35
C ASP A 219 19.52 -2.73 -12.25
N LEU A 220 18.79 -3.35 -11.30
CA LEU A 220 18.66 -4.79 -11.22
C LEU A 220 17.89 -5.36 -12.42
N LEU A 221 16.77 -4.74 -12.80
CA LEU A 221 15.99 -5.16 -13.97
C LEU A 221 16.83 -5.12 -15.25
N ASN A 222 17.62 -4.07 -15.46
CA ASN A 222 18.52 -3.93 -16.61
C ASN A 222 19.53 -5.10 -16.73
N GLN A 223 19.85 -5.82 -15.64
CA GLN A 223 20.72 -7.01 -15.71
C GLN A 223 20.01 -8.23 -16.32
N PHE A 224 18.68 -8.29 -16.22
CA PHE A 224 17.85 -9.40 -16.70
C PHE A 224 17.14 -9.08 -18.02
N ASP A 225 16.77 -7.81 -18.21
CA ASP A 225 16.10 -7.29 -19.40
C ASP A 225 16.72 -5.94 -19.81
N PRO A 226 17.84 -5.95 -20.56
CA PRO A 226 18.56 -4.74 -20.96
C PRO A 226 17.77 -3.79 -21.87
N GLU A 227 16.70 -4.27 -22.49
CA GLU A 227 15.83 -3.47 -23.37
C GLU A 227 14.86 -2.59 -22.56
N THR A 228 14.53 -3.02 -21.33
CA THR A 228 13.65 -2.27 -20.43
C THR A 228 14.46 -1.36 -19.53
N SER A 229 14.43 -0.05 -19.79
CA SER A 229 15.20 0.92 -19.01
C SER A 229 14.39 2.15 -18.61
N TYR A 230 14.64 2.64 -17.40
CA TYR A 230 14.03 3.84 -16.83
C TYR A 230 15.09 4.90 -16.57
N GLY A 231 14.95 6.05 -17.23
CA GLY A 231 15.89 7.17 -17.10
C GLY A 231 15.69 7.98 -15.83
N ASP A 232 14.44 8.10 -15.38
CA ASP A 232 14.03 8.93 -14.24
C ASP A 232 12.74 8.38 -13.60
N ALA A 233 12.35 8.94 -12.45
CA ALA A 233 11.11 8.57 -11.76
C ALA A 233 9.85 8.88 -12.60
N GLN A 234 9.92 9.88 -13.49
CA GLN A 234 8.79 10.25 -14.35
C GLN A 234 8.52 9.17 -15.39
N SER A 235 9.54 8.51 -15.93
CA SER A 235 9.40 7.40 -16.88
C SER A 235 8.70 6.20 -16.25
N VAL A 236 9.01 5.88 -14.99
CA VAL A 236 8.27 4.86 -14.21
C VAL A 236 6.81 5.29 -14.04
N TYR A 237 6.58 6.56 -13.68
CA TYR A 237 5.23 7.09 -13.48
C TYR A 237 4.40 7.12 -14.77
N GLN A 238 5.02 7.37 -15.92
CA GLN A 238 4.36 7.32 -17.23
C GLN A 238 3.82 5.92 -17.53
N GLU A 239 4.58 4.88 -17.22
CA GLU A 239 4.10 3.50 -17.35
C GLU A 239 2.96 3.20 -16.38
N ILE A 240 3.06 3.65 -15.13
CA ILE A 240 1.96 3.55 -14.15
C ILE A 240 0.69 4.21 -14.69
N MET A 241 0.78 5.43 -15.23
CA MET A 241 -0.37 6.11 -15.82
C MET A 241 -0.97 5.34 -17.01
N ALA A 242 -0.16 4.63 -17.79
CA ALA A 242 -0.64 3.82 -18.90
C ALA A 242 -1.36 2.54 -18.42
N LEU A 243 -0.85 1.90 -17.36
CA LEU A 243 -1.32 0.60 -16.87
C LEU A 243 -2.42 0.69 -15.80
N VAL A 244 -2.49 1.79 -15.04
CA VAL A 244 -3.40 1.93 -13.89
C VAL A 244 -4.51 2.93 -14.23
N PRO A 245 -5.76 2.47 -14.51
CA PRO A 245 -6.80 3.33 -15.07
C PRO A 245 -7.11 4.61 -14.27
N HIS A 246 -7.10 4.54 -12.94
CA HIS A 246 -7.40 5.70 -12.08
C HIS A 246 -6.22 6.67 -11.91
N TYR A 247 -5.04 6.36 -12.48
CA TYR A 247 -3.91 7.28 -12.62
C TYR A 247 -3.89 7.97 -13.99
N GLN A 248 -4.73 7.53 -14.94
CA GLN A 248 -4.71 8.06 -16.31
C GLN A 248 -4.92 9.58 -16.33
N GLY A 249 -4.06 10.26 -17.08
CA GLY A 249 -4.12 11.70 -17.26
C GLY A 249 -3.67 12.51 -16.03
N LEU A 250 -3.23 11.90 -14.93
CA LEU A 250 -2.70 12.59 -13.75
C LEU A 250 -1.21 12.92 -13.88
N THR A 251 -0.85 13.55 -15.00
CA THR A 251 0.53 13.92 -15.34
C THR A 251 1.23 14.72 -14.23
N TYR A 252 2.56 14.66 -14.16
CA TYR A 252 3.34 15.43 -13.17
C TYR A 252 3.00 16.91 -13.19
N GLU A 253 2.75 17.48 -14.37
CA GLU A 253 2.34 18.87 -14.57
C GLU A 253 1.03 19.18 -13.86
N ARG A 254 0.05 18.27 -13.92
CA ARG A 254 -1.23 18.42 -13.17
C ARG A 254 -1.04 18.24 -11.67
N LEU A 255 -0.11 17.38 -11.25
CA LEU A 255 0.19 17.18 -9.84
C LEU A 255 0.91 18.37 -9.20
N GLU A 256 1.53 19.26 -9.99
CA GLU A 256 2.11 20.52 -9.51
C GLU A 256 1.06 21.45 -8.89
N GLU A 257 -0.24 21.31 -9.24
CA GLU A 257 -1.34 22.13 -8.75
C GLU A 257 -1.81 21.79 -7.31
N GLY A 258 -1.00 21.08 -6.53
CA GLY A 258 -1.32 20.67 -5.16
C GLY A 258 -1.83 19.23 -5.02
N GLY A 259 -1.60 18.39 -6.04
CA GLY A 259 -2.01 16.99 -6.08
C GLY A 259 -3.49 16.78 -6.43
N MET A 260 -3.78 15.64 -7.05
CA MET A 260 -5.07 15.33 -7.65
C MET A 260 -5.69 14.08 -7.02
N LEU A 261 -7.02 14.08 -6.84
CA LEU A 261 -7.73 12.87 -6.42
C LEU A 261 -7.81 11.88 -7.59
N ALA A 262 -7.51 10.61 -7.32
CA ALA A 262 -7.74 9.53 -8.25
C ALA A 262 -9.26 9.32 -8.40
N SER A 263 -9.87 9.90 -9.45
CA SER A 263 -11.30 9.73 -9.74
C SER A 263 -11.51 8.69 -10.83
N ALA A 264 -12.55 7.86 -10.71
CA ALA A 264 -13.06 7.04 -11.81
C ALA A 264 -13.66 7.88 -12.96
N ASP A 265 -13.94 9.17 -12.73
CA ASP A 265 -14.50 10.11 -13.70
C ASP A 265 -13.64 11.38 -13.79
N LEU A 266 -12.62 11.34 -14.65
CA LEU A 266 -11.65 12.43 -14.92
C LEU A 266 -12.28 13.73 -15.49
N LYS A 267 -13.61 13.84 -15.57
CA LYS A 267 -14.30 14.96 -16.22
C LYS A 267 -14.59 16.16 -15.30
N LYS A 268 -14.38 16.06 -13.99
CA LYS A 268 -14.49 17.22 -13.09
C LYS A 268 -13.43 17.15 -11.98
N PRO A 269 -12.71 18.24 -11.71
CA PRO A 269 -12.04 18.39 -10.42
C PRO A 269 -13.10 18.29 -9.31
N LEU A 270 -12.79 17.60 -8.23
CA LEU A 270 -13.57 17.72 -6.99
C LEU A 270 -13.31 19.13 -6.44
N GLU A 271 -14.28 20.02 -6.65
CA GLU A 271 -14.31 21.34 -6.03
C GLU A 271 -14.42 21.15 -4.52
N PHE A 272 -13.37 21.51 -3.78
CA PHE A 272 -13.49 21.69 -2.35
C PHE A 272 -14.35 22.92 -2.12
N ALA A 273 -15.46 22.75 -1.40
CA ALA A 273 -16.25 23.87 -0.92
C ALA A 273 -15.35 24.73 -0.03
N THR A 274 -14.90 25.86 -0.57
CA THR A 274 -14.36 26.95 0.22
C THR A 274 -15.57 27.66 0.83
N GLY A 275 -15.78 27.41 2.13
CA GLY A 275 -16.81 28.03 2.95
C GLY A 275 -16.35 28.06 4.40
#